data_AF-A0A318SYV8-F1
#
_entry.id   AF-A0A318SYV8-F1
#
_cell.length_a   1.000
_cell.length_b   1.000
_cell.length_c   1.000
_cell.angle_alpha   90.00
_cell.angle_beta   90.00
_cell.angle_gamma   90.00
#
_symmetry.space_group_name_H-M   'P 1'
#
loop_
_entity.id
_entity.type
_entity.pdbx_description
1 polymer ?
#
loop_
_entity_poly.entity_id
_entity_poly.type
_entity_poly.pdbx_seq_one_letter_code
_entity_poly.pdbx_strand_id
1 'polypeptide(L)'
;MSKEQYKSENDIQIPYPIHIPFVLGYPVFRTFLPMEARDEGGRTLLEGRSILYPTDQADYKICPFRDSRHHHEKPMNFGALRYLTENAGSVKMYLSHISALIQKETFPQNNDSISHLLRLGYVGYKAPQPWLLTELHGLPKSLPQEVAVAAKLSQGFIDLGFFANQGDANPPDVQTPEILYAYVDSHGKLIGQKEVCAGPPNMIKHFLASVLNPDDHQKEAFISTDFDMRALIDYSSLAWAADLLALIYNYVRLSSLMGLAGEVDIRSDLRVSFPNSLNIYGIVKSNIRYIDTSFMTYNKKIWHTERTRGVIDEVNKIVGSTYPLVSKNPVEVRINYAVWRDFAEEISRAFGLVNSGINELDILPVRHNNIDVDTLRIFFGPDISDVLPSI
;
A
#
# COMPACT_ATOMS: atom_id res chain seq x y z
N MET A 1 18.67 -14.54 27.76
CA MET A 1 17.92 -15.45 26.85
C MET A 1 18.91 -15.95 25.80
N SER A 2 19.04 -17.27 25.66
CA SER A 2 19.96 -17.86 24.68
C SER A 2 19.39 -17.73 23.27
N LYS A 3 20.25 -17.68 22.25
CA LYS A 3 19.88 -17.71 20.82
C LYS A 3 18.96 -18.89 20.45
N GLU A 4 18.89 -19.92 21.28
CA GLU A 4 18.05 -21.10 21.09
C GLU A 4 16.60 -20.91 21.58
N GLN A 5 16.34 -20.01 22.55
CA GLN A 5 14.97 -19.68 22.97
C GLN A 5 14.24 -18.76 21.99
N TYR A 6 14.95 -18.04 21.10
CA TYR A 6 14.33 -17.20 20.06
C TYR A 6 13.77 -18.01 18.88
N LYS A 7 14.12 -19.30 18.77
CA LYS A 7 13.71 -20.19 17.67
C LYS A 7 12.38 -20.91 17.89
N SER A 8 11.87 -21.01 19.13
CA SER A 8 10.70 -21.86 19.40
C SER A 8 9.36 -21.12 19.53
N GLU A 9 9.34 -19.79 19.59
CA GLU A 9 8.11 -18.99 19.68
C GLU A 9 7.82 -18.12 18.42
N ASN A 10 8.75 -18.09 17.46
CA ASN A 10 8.68 -17.25 16.24
C ASN A 10 8.45 -18.02 14.93
N ASP A 11 7.95 -19.26 14.99
CA ASP A 11 7.46 -19.98 13.79
C ASP A 11 6.10 -19.44 13.31
N ILE A 12 5.91 -18.13 13.43
CA ILE A 12 4.89 -17.42 12.69
C ILE A 12 5.38 -17.39 11.23
N GLN A 13 5.04 -18.43 10.49
CA GLN A 13 5.06 -18.38 9.03
C GLN A 13 4.01 -17.36 8.61
N ILE A 14 4.42 -16.10 8.52
CA ILE A 14 3.71 -15.12 7.73
C ILE A 14 3.51 -15.78 6.36
N PRO A 15 2.27 -15.96 5.86
CA PRO A 15 2.02 -16.54 4.55
C PRO A 15 2.41 -15.53 3.47
N TYR A 16 3.72 -15.29 3.40
CA TYR A 16 4.36 -14.33 2.53
C TYR A 16 5.20 -15.15 1.55
N PRO A 17 4.98 -14.99 0.23
CA PRO A 17 5.60 -15.84 -0.78
C PRO A 17 7.12 -15.63 -0.89
N ILE A 18 7.68 -14.66 -0.16
CA ILE A 18 9.09 -14.31 -0.19
C ILE A 18 9.70 -14.57 1.19
N HIS A 19 10.80 -15.32 1.22
CA HIS A 19 11.51 -15.64 2.45
C HIS A 19 12.01 -14.37 3.16
N ILE A 20 11.77 -14.22 4.47
CA ILE A 20 12.10 -12.98 5.22
C ILE A 20 13.56 -12.52 5.07
N PRO A 21 14.58 -13.40 5.22
CA PRO A 21 15.97 -13.03 4.93
C PRO A 21 16.21 -12.43 3.54
N PHE A 22 15.46 -12.86 2.53
CA PHE A 22 15.55 -12.25 1.20
C PHE A 22 15.01 -10.82 1.23
N VAL A 23 13.83 -10.62 1.81
CA VAL A 23 13.21 -9.29 1.94
C VAL A 23 14.10 -8.31 2.70
N LEU A 24 14.74 -8.79 3.77
CA LEU A 24 15.69 -8.00 4.54
C LEU A 24 16.98 -7.73 3.74
N GLY A 25 17.41 -8.64 2.88
CA GLY A 25 18.56 -8.45 2.01
C GLY A 25 18.39 -7.38 0.94
N TYR A 26 17.15 -7.11 0.51
CA TYR A 26 16.86 -6.28 -0.67
C TYR A 26 15.82 -5.19 -0.38
N PRO A 27 16.25 -3.93 -0.19
CA PRO A 27 15.41 -2.82 0.24
C PRO A 27 14.08 -2.63 -0.49
N VAL A 28 14.02 -2.81 -1.82
CA VAL A 28 12.78 -2.62 -2.57
C VAL A 28 11.68 -3.61 -2.17
N PHE A 29 12.04 -4.84 -1.81
CA PHE A 29 11.06 -5.86 -1.41
C PHE A 29 10.50 -5.66 -0.01
N ARG A 30 11.13 -4.81 0.81
CA ARG A 30 10.64 -4.46 2.15
C ARG A 30 9.29 -3.75 2.11
N THR A 31 9.04 -3.02 1.03
CA THR A 31 7.79 -2.28 0.81
C THR A 31 6.57 -3.21 0.73
N PHE A 32 6.81 -4.48 0.39
CA PHE A 32 5.82 -5.54 0.26
C PHE A 32 5.64 -6.38 1.53
N LEU A 33 6.40 -6.11 2.59
CA LEU A 33 6.19 -6.79 3.87
C LEU A 33 4.75 -6.58 4.32
N PRO A 34 4.06 -7.66 4.72
CA PRO A 34 2.70 -7.54 5.22
C PRO A 34 2.71 -6.78 6.54
N MET A 35 1.67 -5.97 6.75
CA MET A 35 1.52 -5.12 7.94
C MET A 35 1.02 -5.92 9.15
N GLU A 36 1.57 -7.11 9.36
CA GLU A 36 1.24 -8.00 10.47
C GLU A 36 2.11 -7.66 11.68
N ALA A 37 1.61 -6.75 12.52
CA ALA A 37 2.27 -6.35 13.75
C ALA A 37 1.26 -6.01 14.84
N ARG A 38 1.77 -5.88 16.06
CA ARG A 38 1.04 -5.30 17.19
C ARG A 38 1.66 -3.96 17.58
N ASP A 39 0.83 -3.03 18.02
CA ASP A 39 1.32 -1.82 18.68
C ASP A 39 1.78 -2.10 20.12
N GLU A 40 2.35 -1.08 20.78
CA GLU A 40 2.75 -1.15 22.19
C GLU A 40 1.61 -1.53 23.16
N GLY A 41 0.35 -1.36 22.75
CA GLY A 41 -0.83 -1.80 23.49
C GLY A 41 -1.23 -3.25 23.22
N GLY A 42 -0.45 -3.98 22.42
CA GLY A 42 -0.71 -5.36 22.02
C GLY A 42 -1.79 -5.53 20.95
N ARG A 43 -2.23 -4.44 20.31
CA ARG A 43 -3.36 -4.45 19.37
C ARG A 43 -2.86 -4.64 17.95
N THR A 44 -3.61 -5.41 17.17
CA THR A 44 -3.27 -5.67 15.77
C THR A 44 -3.36 -4.43 14.88
N LEU A 45 -2.40 -4.29 13.98
CA LEU A 45 -2.35 -3.24 12.96
C LEU A 45 -3.43 -3.41 11.87
N LEU A 46 -3.80 -4.65 11.54
CA LEU A 46 -4.72 -4.96 10.42
C LEU A 46 -6.16 -5.27 10.83
N GLU A 47 -6.49 -5.22 12.12
CA GLU A 47 -7.84 -5.51 12.67
C GLU A 47 -8.37 -6.88 12.21
N GLY A 48 -9.63 -6.97 11.74
CA GLY A 48 -10.25 -8.21 11.27
C GLY A 48 -9.62 -8.84 10.02
N ARG A 49 -8.53 -8.24 9.51
CA ARG A 49 -7.76 -8.73 8.36
C ARG A 49 -6.43 -9.34 8.73
N SER A 50 -5.98 -9.17 9.97
CA SER A 50 -4.77 -9.82 10.45
C SER A 50 -4.95 -11.33 10.46
N ILE A 51 -4.02 -12.04 9.81
CA ILE A 51 -3.97 -13.50 9.80
C ILE A 51 -3.37 -14.00 11.12
N LEU A 52 -2.44 -13.25 11.69
CA LEU A 52 -1.61 -13.67 12.82
C LEU A 52 -2.15 -13.22 14.16
N TYR A 53 -2.87 -12.10 14.19
CA TYR A 53 -3.38 -11.47 15.40
C TYR A 53 -4.88 -11.23 15.25
N PRO A 54 -5.70 -12.29 15.26
CA PRO A 54 -7.15 -12.16 15.14
C PRO A 54 -7.71 -11.28 16.27
N THR A 55 -8.69 -10.45 15.91
CA THR A 55 -9.40 -9.59 16.88
C THR A 55 -10.39 -10.42 17.70
N ASP A 56 -10.56 -10.09 18.98
CA ASP A 56 -11.50 -10.78 19.87
C ASP A 56 -12.94 -10.55 19.40
N GLN A 57 -13.78 -11.59 19.50
CA GLN A 57 -15.22 -11.48 19.21
C GLN A 57 -15.92 -10.48 20.14
N ALA A 58 -15.41 -10.30 21.37
CA ALA A 58 -15.96 -9.33 22.32
C ALA A 58 -15.78 -7.86 21.87
N ASP A 59 -14.83 -7.60 20.97
CA ASP A 59 -14.59 -6.26 20.42
C ASP A 59 -15.55 -5.89 19.28
N TYR A 60 -16.37 -6.84 18.81
CA TYR A 60 -17.33 -6.63 17.74
C TYR A 60 -18.74 -6.34 18.26
N LYS A 61 -19.41 -5.36 17.66
CA LYS A 61 -20.80 -4.99 17.97
C LYS A 61 -21.59 -4.67 16.71
N ILE A 62 -22.92 -4.75 16.78
CA ILE A 62 -23.78 -4.22 15.72
C ILE A 62 -23.61 -2.69 15.67
N CYS A 63 -23.52 -2.14 14.46
CA CYS A 63 -23.30 -0.70 14.29
C CYS A 63 -24.54 0.11 14.69
N PRO A 64 -24.40 1.10 15.61
CA PRO A 64 -25.50 1.92 16.07
C PRO A 64 -25.70 3.22 15.25
N PHE A 65 -24.80 3.51 14.31
CA PHE A 65 -24.85 4.78 13.56
C PHE A 65 -25.96 4.76 12.53
N ARG A 66 -26.73 5.85 12.45
CA ARG A 66 -27.91 5.99 11.58
C ARG A 66 -27.53 6.36 10.14
N ASP A 67 -26.56 5.67 9.57
CA ASP A 67 -26.11 5.81 8.18
C ASP A 67 -26.17 4.45 7.47
N SER A 68 -25.50 4.26 6.33
CA SER A 68 -25.52 3.00 5.58
C SER A 68 -25.15 1.76 6.41
N ARG A 69 -24.48 1.94 7.56
CA ARG A 69 -24.04 0.86 8.44
C ARG A 69 -25.10 0.44 9.47
N HIS A 70 -26.17 1.21 9.64
CA HIS A 70 -27.14 1.02 10.70
C HIS A 70 -27.71 -0.41 10.70
N HIS A 71 -27.47 -1.17 11.77
CA HIS A 71 -27.93 -2.57 11.87
C HIS A 71 -27.51 -3.47 10.68
N HIS A 72 -26.39 -3.15 10.03
CA HIS A 72 -25.85 -4.00 8.97
C HIS A 72 -25.50 -5.39 9.54
N GLU A 73 -25.60 -6.43 8.71
CA GLU A 73 -25.27 -7.83 9.07
C GLU A 73 -23.80 -8.01 9.49
N LYS A 74 -22.93 -7.09 9.05
CA LYS A 74 -21.49 -7.13 9.33
C LYS A 74 -21.23 -6.38 10.62
N PRO A 75 -20.41 -6.94 11.54
CA PRO A 75 -20.14 -6.29 12.80
C PRO A 75 -19.26 -5.05 12.60
N MET A 76 -19.26 -4.19 13.60
CA MET A 76 -18.39 -3.04 13.76
C MET A 76 -17.33 -3.35 14.81
N ASN A 77 -16.05 -3.09 14.52
CA ASN A 77 -14.96 -3.21 15.49
C ASN A 77 -15.02 -2.08 16.53
N PHE A 78 -15.81 -2.29 17.59
CA PHE A 78 -15.98 -1.33 18.68
C PHE A 78 -14.70 -1.17 19.51
N GLY A 79 -13.87 -2.22 19.60
CA GLY A 79 -12.55 -2.15 20.22
C GLY A 79 -11.68 -1.08 19.55
N ALA A 80 -11.57 -1.10 18.22
CA ALA A 80 -10.84 -0.10 17.45
C ALA A 80 -11.38 1.33 17.67
N LEU A 81 -12.70 1.50 17.72
CA LEU A 81 -13.32 2.80 17.99
C LEU A 81 -12.94 3.36 19.37
N ARG A 82 -12.96 2.53 20.42
CA ARG A 82 -12.59 2.95 21.78
C ARG A 82 -11.19 3.53 21.79
N TYR A 83 -10.24 2.84 21.17
CA TYR A 83 -8.84 3.28 21.12
C TYR A 83 -8.62 4.53 20.27
N LEU A 84 -9.30 4.63 19.14
CA LEU A 84 -9.29 5.85 18.34
C LEU A 84 -9.85 7.04 19.14
N THR A 85 -10.89 6.82 19.94
CA THR A 85 -11.49 7.86 20.79
C THR A 85 -10.52 8.33 21.88
N GLU A 86 -9.83 7.40 22.53
CA GLU A 86 -8.82 7.69 23.55
C GLU A 86 -7.61 8.47 23.00
N ASN A 87 -7.25 8.24 21.74
CA ASN A 87 -6.04 8.80 21.11
C ASN A 87 -6.36 9.81 19.98
N ALA A 88 -7.59 10.29 19.88
CA ALA A 88 -8.07 11.06 18.72
C ALA A 88 -7.21 12.31 18.47
N GLY A 89 -6.84 13.03 19.53
CA GLY A 89 -5.98 14.22 19.44
C GLY A 89 -4.60 13.91 18.87
N SER A 90 -3.89 12.93 19.44
CA SER A 90 -2.56 12.52 19.00
C SER A 90 -2.55 12.02 17.55
N VAL A 91 -3.53 11.18 17.19
CA VAL A 91 -3.68 10.66 15.82
C VAL A 91 -3.97 11.79 14.83
N LYS A 92 -4.81 12.75 15.22
CA LYS A 92 -5.12 13.92 14.39
C LYS A 92 -3.89 14.79 14.18
N MET A 93 -3.14 15.10 15.24
CA MET A 93 -1.89 15.85 15.14
C MET A 93 -0.89 15.14 14.22
N TYR A 94 -0.75 13.82 14.37
CA TYR A 94 0.11 12.98 13.54
C TYR A 94 -0.24 13.09 12.05
N LEU A 95 -1.51 12.86 11.70
CA LEU A 95 -1.99 12.95 10.31
C LEU A 95 -1.89 14.37 9.76
N SER A 96 -2.18 15.40 10.56
CA SER A 96 -2.09 16.80 10.14
C SER A 96 -0.65 17.20 9.85
N HIS A 97 0.31 16.72 10.63
CA HIS A 97 1.73 16.97 10.41
C HIS A 97 2.22 16.34 9.09
N ILE A 98 1.88 15.07 8.84
CA ILE A 98 2.21 14.41 7.58
C ILE A 98 1.52 15.14 6.41
N SER A 99 0.25 15.52 6.56
CA SER A 99 -0.50 16.28 5.55
C SER A 99 0.21 17.58 5.18
N ALA A 100 0.63 18.37 6.17
CA ALA A 100 1.37 19.62 5.97
C ALA A 100 2.73 19.39 5.30
N LEU A 101 3.45 18.33 5.66
CA LEU A 101 4.71 17.98 5.00
C LEU A 101 4.50 17.55 3.56
N ILE A 102 3.50 16.72 3.25
CA ILE A 102 3.18 16.34 1.87
C ILE A 102 2.89 17.58 1.02
N GLN A 103 2.14 18.55 1.53
CA GLN A 103 1.87 19.80 0.78
C GLN A 103 3.14 20.61 0.50
N LYS A 104 4.11 20.60 1.42
CA LYS A 104 5.39 21.31 1.25
C LYS A 104 6.35 20.58 0.30
N GLU A 105 6.39 19.26 0.38
CA GLU A 105 7.37 18.42 -0.32
C GLU A 105 6.90 17.99 -1.72
N THR A 106 5.60 18.10 -2.03
CA THR A 106 5.04 17.70 -3.33
C THR A 106 4.80 18.89 -4.25
N PHE A 107 5.04 18.69 -5.55
CA PHE A 107 4.97 19.76 -6.54
C PHE A 107 3.53 20.17 -6.88
N PRO A 108 3.27 21.47 -7.17
CA PRO A 108 1.91 22.03 -7.29
C PRO A 108 1.02 21.40 -8.37
N GLN A 109 1.61 20.74 -9.37
CA GLN A 109 0.92 20.28 -10.57
C GLN A 109 -0.10 19.15 -10.32
N ASN A 110 -0.12 18.56 -9.12
CA ASN A 110 -1.03 17.46 -8.74
C ASN A 110 -1.66 17.67 -7.34
N ASN A 111 -2.10 18.89 -7.03
CA ASN A 111 -2.64 19.28 -5.72
C ASN A 111 -4.18 19.20 -5.60
N ASP A 112 -4.84 18.34 -6.38
CA ASP A 112 -6.25 18.08 -6.10
C ASP A 112 -6.41 17.34 -4.77
N SER A 113 -7.51 17.64 -4.06
CA SER A 113 -7.78 17.14 -2.72
C SER A 113 -7.86 15.61 -2.64
N ILE A 114 -8.28 14.90 -3.71
CA ILE A 114 -8.28 13.43 -3.76
C ILE A 114 -6.86 12.89 -3.88
N SER A 115 -6.03 13.47 -4.74
CA SER A 115 -4.63 13.07 -4.85
C SER A 115 -3.89 13.32 -3.54
N HIS A 116 -4.15 14.43 -2.87
CA HIS A 116 -3.59 14.71 -1.54
C HIS A 116 -4.05 13.68 -0.49
N LEU A 117 -5.34 13.38 -0.44
CA LEU A 117 -5.91 12.36 0.44
C LEU A 117 -5.29 10.99 0.20
N LEU A 118 -5.12 10.60 -1.07
CA LEU A 118 -4.51 9.33 -1.45
C LEU A 118 -3.04 9.26 -1.02
N ARG A 119 -2.27 10.34 -1.21
CA ARG A 119 -0.87 10.42 -0.77
C ARG A 119 -0.76 10.29 0.74
N LEU A 120 -1.56 11.07 1.48
CA LEU A 120 -1.57 11.00 2.94
C LEU A 120 -1.99 9.61 3.41
N GLY A 121 -3.04 9.05 2.83
CA GLY A 121 -3.49 7.69 3.12
C GLY A 121 -2.37 6.68 2.88
N TYR A 122 -1.61 6.84 1.80
CA TYR A 122 -0.53 5.93 1.51
C TYR A 122 0.68 6.07 2.43
N VAL A 123 1.11 7.31 2.71
CA VAL A 123 2.18 7.59 3.68
C VAL A 123 1.80 7.06 5.07
N GLY A 124 0.59 7.36 5.53
CA GLY A 124 0.10 6.90 6.83
C GLY A 124 -0.05 5.37 6.89
N TYR A 125 -0.47 4.72 5.81
CA TYR A 125 -0.52 3.26 5.73
C TYR A 125 0.86 2.62 5.79
N LYS A 126 1.87 3.19 5.11
CA LYS A 126 3.26 2.68 5.12
C LYS A 126 4.04 3.09 6.36
N ALA A 127 3.55 4.07 7.13
CA ALA A 127 4.21 4.60 8.31
C ALA A 127 4.68 3.55 9.33
N PRO A 128 3.96 2.45 9.63
CA PRO A 128 4.45 1.43 10.55
C PRO A 128 5.68 0.65 10.04
N GLN A 129 5.94 0.59 8.73
CA GLN A 129 6.96 -0.31 8.15
C GLN A 129 8.38 -0.15 8.73
N PRO A 130 8.91 1.06 9.00
CA PRO A 130 10.20 1.21 9.66
C PRO A 130 10.26 0.51 11.03
N TRP A 131 9.17 0.49 11.80
CA TRP A 131 9.11 -0.24 13.07
C TRP A 131 9.14 -1.75 12.85
N LEU A 132 8.32 -2.27 11.93
CA LEU A 132 8.29 -3.69 11.58
C LEU A 132 9.67 -4.18 11.11
N LEU A 133 10.32 -3.39 10.25
CA LEU A 133 11.68 -3.68 9.78
C LEU A 133 12.70 -3.67 10.91
N THR A 134 12.61 -2.71 11.83
CA THR A 134 13.48 -2.65 13.01
C THR A 134 13.33 -3.91 13.87
N GLU A 135 12.09 -4.37 14.11
CA GLU A 135 11.81 -5.60 14.85
C GLU A 135 12.36 -6.85 14.12
N LEU A 136 12.18 -6.95 12.81
CA LEU A 136 12.72 -8.06 12.00
C LEU A 136 14.26 -8.11 11.97
N HIS A 137 14.92 -6.98 12.23
CA HIS A 137 16.36 -6.90 12.44
C HIS A 137 16.80 -7.22 13.89
N GLY A 138 15.86 -7.60 14.77
CA GLY A 138 16.11 -7.94 16.17
C GLY A 138 16.36 -6.73 17.06
N LEU A 139 16.00 -5.52 16.62
CA LEU A 139 16.14 -4.31 17.40
C LEU A 139 14.85 -4.04 18.18
N PRO A 140 14.91 -3.76 19.49
CA PRO A 140 13.73 -3.56 20.31
C PRO A 140 13.11 -2.19 20.01
N LYS A 141 12.05 -2.17 19.18
CA LYS A 141 11.29 -0.97 18.89
C LYS A 141 9.80 -1.31 18.79
N SER A 142 9.01 -0.85 19.76
CA SER A 142 7.55 -1.00 19.72
C SER A 142 6.93 0.01 18.75
N LEU A 143 5.90 -0.41 18.02
CA LEU A 143 5.11 0.47 17.17
C LEU A 143 4.21 1.37 18.03
N PRO A 144 4.34 2.71 17.94
CA PRO A 144 3.49 3.64 18.69
C PRO A 144 2.02 3.50 18.30
N GLN A 145 1.15 3.71 19.29
CA GLN A 145 -0.29 3.53 19.13
C GLN A 145 -0.88 4.45 18.07
N GLU A 146 -0.50 5.72 18.09
CA GLU A 146 -0.96 6.74 17.17
C GLU A 146 -0.58 6.42 15.72
N VAL A 147 0.60 5.83 15.50
CA VAL A 147 1.06 5.40 14.16
C VAL A 147 0.20 4.22 13.67
N ALA A 148 -0.05 3.24 14.54
CA ALA A 148 -0.89 2.09 14.20
C ALA A 148 -2.34 2.50 13.90
N VAL A 149 -2.92 3.38 14.73
CA VAL A 149 -4.27 3.89 14.53
C VAL A 149 -4.35 4.78 13.29
N ALA A 150 -3.35 5.62 13.04
CA ALA A 150 -3.26 6.43 11.82
C ALA A 150 -3.21 5.55 10.58
N ALA A 151 -2.42 4.46 10.56
CA ALA A 151 -2.33 3.54 9.42
C ALA A 151 -3.69 2.91 9.07
N LYS A 152 -4.50 2.55 10.08
CA LYS A 152 -5.85 2.01 9.90
C LYS A 152 -6.80 3.01 9.25
N LEU A 153 -6.82 4.25 9.75
CA LEU A 153 -7.59 5.35 9.15
C LEU A 153 -7.12 5.63 7.71
N SER A 154 -5.81 5.62 7.52
CA SER A 154 -5.16 5.93 6.25
C SER A 154 -5.52 4.94 5.15
N GLN A 155 -5.86 3.71 5.50
CA GLN A 155 -6.41 2.77 4.54
C GLN A 155 -7.79 3.17 4.03
N GLY A 156 -8.66 3.70 4.88
CA GLY A 156 -9.93 4.29 4.44
C GLY A 156 -9.73 5.48 3.50
N PHE A 157 -8.67 6.27 3.71
CA PHE A 157 -8.29 7.36 2.79
C PHE A 157 -7.78 6.85 1.44
N ILE A 158 -6.99 5.77 1.44
CA ILE A 158 -6.57 5.09 0.20
C ILE A 158 -7.82 4.60 -0.56
N ASP A 159 -8.71 3.89 0.11
CA ASP A 159 -9.91 3.31 -0.50
C ASP A 159 -10.84 4.40 -1.07
N LEU A 160 -11.05 5.49 -0.33
CA LEU A 160 -11.78 6.67 -0.80
C LEU A 160 -11.06 7.32 -1.99
N GLY A 161 -9.75 7.54 -1.87
CA GLY A 161 -8.94 8.14 -2.94
C GLY A 161 -9.01 7.32 -4.22
N PHE A 162 -8.96 5.99 -4.11
CA PHE A 162 -9.12 5.06 -5.21
C PHE A 162 -10.53 5.10 -5.80
N PHE A 163 -11.55 5.05 -4.97
CA PHE A 163 -12.94 5.08 -5.42
C PHE A 163 -13.28 6.39 -6.14
N ALA A 164 -12.86 7.54 -5.60
CA ALA A 164 -13.06 8.85 -6.20
C ALA A 164 -12.29 9.06 -7.53
N ASN A 165 -11.38 8.16 -7.89
CA ASN A 165 -10.61 8.23 -9.13
C ASN A 165 -11.11 7.24 -10.21
N GLN A 166 -12.17 6.47 -9.93
CA GLN A 166 -12.81 5.63 -10.94
C GLN A 166 -13.77 6.48 -11.78
N GLY A 167 -13.64 6.45 -13.11
CA GLY A 167 -14.27 7.42 -14.03
C GLY A 167 -15.80 7.50 -14.02
N ASP A 168 -16.49 6.47 -13.52
CA ASP A 168 -17.96 6.50 -13.35
C ASP A 168 -18.39 7.08 -11.99
N ALA A 169 -17.45 7.13 -11.04
CA ALA A 169 -17.63 7.61 -9.68
C ALA A 169 -17.08 9.04 -9.62
N ASN A 170 -17.65 9.95 -10.42
CA ASN A 170 -17.23 11.36 -10.45
C ASN A 170 -17.38 11.95 -9.04
N PRO A 171 -16.27 12.22 -8.32
CA PRO A 171 -16.39 12.84 -7.01
C PRO A 171 -16.98 14.23 -7.19
N PRO A 172 -17.70 14.75 -6.20
CA PRO A 172 -18.24 16.10 -6.26
C PRO A 172 -17.13 17.13 -6.53
N ASP A 173 -17.44 18.14 -7.36
CA ASP A 173 -16.51 19.21 -7.71
C ASP A 173 -15.97 19.96 -6.48
N VAL A 174 -16.73 19.96 -5.39
CA VAL A 174 -16.36 20.56 -4.10
C VAL A 174 -16.13 19.46 -3.07
N GLN A 175 -14.90 19.38 -2.56
CA GLN A 175 -14.48 18.31 -1.66
C GLN A 175 -14.39 18.83 -0.22
N THR A 176 -15.55 19.08 0.40
CA THR A 176 -15.60 19.30 1.86
C THR A 176 -15.67 17.96 2.60
N PRO A 177 -15.30 17.92 3.89
CA PRO A 177 -15.47 16.72 4.72
C PRO A 177 -16.89 16.16 4.70
N GLU A 178 -17.91 17.02 4.73
CA GLU A 178 -19.32 16.64 4.70
C GLU A 178 -19.70 15.97 3.38
N ILE A 179 -19.24 16.57 2.27
CA ILE A 179 -19.52 16.06 0.92
C ILE A 179 -18.83 14.72 0.71
N LEU A 180 -17.55 14.60 1.09
CA LEU A 180 -16.83 13.33 1.00
C LEU A 180 -17.44 12.25 1.88
N TYR A 181 -17.87 12.57 3.10
CA TYR A 181 -18.57 11.64 3.96
C TYR A 181 -19.90 11.16 3.32
N ALA A 182 -20.73 12.08 2.84
CA ALA A 182 -21.99 11.71 2.17
C ALA A 182 -21.73 10.86 0.91
N TYR A 183 -20.65 11.16 0.19
CA TYR A 183 -20.23 10.41 -0.98
C TYR A 183 -19.85 8.96 -0.63
N VAL A 184 -19.02 8.72 0.39
CA VAL A 184 -18.67 7.35 0.79
C VAL A 184 -19.86 6.58 1.36
N ASP A 185 -20.74 7.25 2.10
CA ASP A 185 -21.92 6.64 2.72
C ASP A 185 -22.94 6.20 1.65
N SER A 186 -23.28 7.09 0.71
CA SER A 186 -24.23 6.80 -0.37
C SER A 186 -23.78 5.68 -1.31
N HIS A 187 -22.48 5.41 -1.40
CA HIS A 187 -21.90 4.33 -2.20
C HIS A 187 -21.53 3.08 -1.39
N GLY A 188 -21.96 3.00 -0.13
CA GLY A 188 -21.72 1.84 0.74
C GLY A 188 -20.24 1.60 1.05
N LYS A 189 -19.37 2.60 0.90
CA LYS A 189 -17.91 2.47 1.13
C LYS A 189 -17.54 2.46 2.61
N LEU A 190 -18.50 2.66 3.48
CA LEU A 190 -18.36 2.43 4.92
C LEU A 190 -18.61 0.96 5.32
N ILE A 191 -18.93 0.08 4.36
CA ILE A 191 -19.17 -1.36 4.57
C ILE A 191 -18.04 -2.14 3.89
N GLY A 192 -17.13 -2.69 4.69
CA GLY A 192 -16.04 -3.54 4.22
C GLY A 192 -16.48 -4.97 3.93
N GLN A 193 -15.53 -5.83 3.56
CA GLN A 193 -15.83 -7.23 3.23
C GLN A 193 -16.30 -8.01 4.47
N LYS A 194 -15.64 -7.83 5.62
CA LYS A 194 -15.89 -8.59 6.86
C LYS A 194 -16.59 -7.78 7.96
N GLU A 195 -16.46 -6.47 7.92
CA GLU A 195 -16.90 -5.55 8.99
C GLU A 195 -17.34 -4.21 8.39
N VAL A 196 -18.09 -3.43 9.15
CA VAL A 196 -18.37 -2.03 8.82
C VAL A 196 -17.37 -1.09 9.49
N CYS A 197 -17.12 0.07 8.89
CA CYS A 197 -16.27 1.11 9.46
C CYS A 197 -16.73 1.46 10.88
N ALA A 198 -15.81 1.54 11.84
CA ALA A 198 -16.13 1.82 13.24
C ALA A 198 -16.23 3.31 13.58
N GLY A 199 -15.79 4.22 12.71
CA GLY A 199 -15.76 5.65 13.00
C GLY A 199 -17.16 6.29 13.02
N PRO A 200 -17.57 7.01 14.08
CA PRO A 200 -18.79 7.80 14.06
C PRO A 200 -18.78 8.83 12.92
N PRO A 201 -19.94 9.20 12.35
CA PRO A 201 -20.02 10.17 11.25
C PRO A 201 -19.22 11.46 11.50
N ASN A 202 -19.35 12.05 12.69
CA ASN A 202 -18.65 13.28 13.02
C ASN A 202 -17.15 13.09 13.18
N MET A 203 -16.70 11.93 13.63
CA MET A 203 -15.28 11.61 13.75
C MET A 203 -14.64 11.42 12.37
N ILE A 204 -15.32 10.73 11.44
CA ILE A 204 -14.84 10.59 10.05
C ILE A 204 -14.69 11.98 9.40
N LYS A 205 -15.72 12.83 9.49
CA LYS A 205 -15.66 14.22 8.98
C LYS A 205 -14.53 15.01 9.64
N HIS A 206 -14.32 14.83 10.94
CA HIS A 206 -13.24 15.51 11.65
C HIS A 206 -11.85 15.14 11.12
N PHE A 207 -11.60 13.86 10.89
CA PHE A 207 -10.33 13.43 10.30
C PHE A 207 -10.19 13.88 8.85
N LEU A 208 -11.25 13.80 8.03
CA LEU A 208 -11.25 14.34 6.68
C LEU A 208 -10.91 15.84 6.66
N ALA A 209 -11.44 16.63 7.61
CA ALA A 209 -11.11 18.04 7.74
C ALA A 209 -9.61 18.27 7.98
N SER A 210 -8.99 17.48 8.86
CA SER A 210 -7.54 17.57 9.13
C SER A 210 -6.67 17.19 7.94
N VAL A 211 -7.16 16.33 7.05
CA VAL A 211 -6.45 16.02 5.80
C VAL A 211 -6.58 17.14 4.79
N LEU A 212 -7.80 17.67 4.62
CA LEU A 212 -8.12 18.64 3.58
C LEU A 212 -7.64 20.07 3.92
N ASN A 213 -7.59 20.41 5.21
CA ASN A 213 -7.23 21.75 5.71
C ASN A 213 -6.12 21.68 6.78
N PRO A 214 -4.86 21.34 6.41
CA PRO A 214 -3.80 21.14 7.39
C PRO A 214 -3.29 22.42 8.08
N ASP A 215 -3.61 23.61 7.55
CA ASP A 215 -3.14 24.89 8.09
C ASP A 215 -3.71 25.23 9.48
N ASP A 216 -4.82 24.62 9.89
CA ASP A 216 -5.45 24.83 11.19
C ASP A 216 -4.65 24.25 12.38
N HIS A 217 -3.63 23.42 12.13
CA HIS A 217 -3.00 22.59 13.16
C HIS A 217 -1.51 22.88 13.40
N GLN A 218 -0.94 23.94 12.82
CA GLN A 218 0.48 24.31 12.98
C GLN A 218 0.86 24.78 14.41
N LYS A 219 -0.09 24.87 15.36
CA LYS A 219 0.12 25.43 16.70
C LYS A 219 0.25 24.40 17.84
N GLU A 220 -0.02 23.12 17.59
CA GLU A 220 0.08 22.09 18.62
C GLU A 220 1.47 21.43 18.61
N ALA A 221 2.06 21.22 19.78
CA ALA A 221 3.39 20.63 19.94
C ALA A 221 3.36 19.18 19.41
N PHE A 222 3.99 18.96 18.25
CA PHE A 222 4.05 17.65 17.59
C PHE A 222 4.70 16.59 18.50
N ILE A 223 4.11 15.40 18.53
CA ILE A 223 4.73 14.23 19.18
C ILE A 223 5.92 13.83 18.32
N SER A 224 7.13 14.10 18.80
CA SER A 224 8.36 13.65 18.14
C SER A 224 8.29 12.14 17.96
N THR A 225 8.28 11.68 16.71
CA THR A 225 8.54 10.28 16.41
C THR A 225 10.02 10.01 16.34
N ASP A 226 10.42 8.78 16.60
CA ASP A 226 11.81 8.32 16.47
C ASP A 226 12.33 8.29 15.01
N PHE A 227 11.47 8.62 14.04
CA PHE A 227 11.81 8.62 12.62
C PHE A 227 11.60 10.01 12.02
N ASP A 228 12.47 10.36 11.07
CA ASP A 228 12.30 11.55 10.24
C ASP A 228 11.09 11.38 9.32
N MET A 229 10.08 12.22 9.53
CA MET A 229 8.85 12.22 8.75
C MET A 229 9.07 12.56 7.28
N ARG A 230 10.09 13.34 6.94
CA ARG A 230 10.43 13.61 5.53
C ARG A 230 10.98 12.36 4.87
N ALA A 231 11.87 11.65 5.55
CA ALA A 231 12.37 10.36 5.07
C ALA A 231 11.24 9.32 4.92
N LEU A 232 10.19 9.40 5.74
CA LEU A 232 9.00 8.54 5.60
C LEU A 232 8.19 8.89 4.34
N ILE A 233 8.04 10.18 4.03
CA ILE A 233 7.37 10.64 2.81
C ILE A 233 8.17 10.21 1.57
N ASP A 234 9.50 10.38 1.60
CA ASP A 234 10.41 9.89 0.55
C ASP A 234 10.28 8.37 0.36
N TYR A 235 10.32 7.62 1.47
CA TYR A 235 10.17 6.17 1.46
C TYR A 235 8.84 5.75 0.86
N SER A 236 7.76 6.43 1.22
CA SER A 236 6.42 6.14 0.71
C SER A 236 6.29 6.47 -0.77
N SER A 237 6.91 7.53 -1.28
CA SER A 237 6.95 7.80 -2.73
C SER A 237 7.64 6.66 -3.49
N LEU A 238 8.80 6.20 -3.00
CA LEU A 238 9.53 5.09 -3.62
C LEU A 238 8.77 3.75 -3.49
N ALA A 239 8.13 3.51 -2.34
CA ALA A 239 7.28 2.34 -2.13
C ALA A 239 6.08 2.35 -3.08
N TRP A 240 5.47 3.51 -3.32
CA TRP A 240 4.39 3.66 -4.30
C TRP A 240 4.84 3.24 -5.71
N ALA A 241 6.05 3.67 -6.12
CA ALA A 241 6.62 3.24 -7.39
C ALA A 241 6.88 1.72 -7.43
N ALA A 242 7.42 1.13 -6.36
CA ALA A 242 7.61 -0.32 -6.26
C ALA A 242 6.28 -1.09 -6.40
N ASP A 243 5.23 -0.63 -5.71
CA ASP A 243 3.90 -1.25 -5.75
C ASP A 243 3.29 -1.16 -7.16
N LEU A 244 3.43 -0.04 -7.86
CA LEU A 244 2.96 0.09 -9.25
C LEU A 244 3.77 -0.75 -10.25
N LEU A 245 5.09 -0.82 -10.11
CA LEU A 245 5.94 -1.69 -10.92
C LEU A 245 5.54 -3.17 -10.73
N ALA A 246 5.26 -3.58 -9.49
CA ALA A 246 4.77 -4.92 -9.20
C ALA A 246 3.41 -5.19 -9.86
N LEU A 247 2.50 -4.22 -9.89
CA LEU A 247 1.20 -4.36 -10.55
C LEU A 247 1.34 -4.51 -12.07
N ILE A 248 2.16 -3.67 -12.70
CA ILE A 248 2.47 -3.75 -14.14
C ILE A 248 3.06 -5.11 -14.48
N TYR A 249 4.08 -5.53 -13.73
CA TYR A 249 4.73 -6.82 -13.92
C TYR A 249 3.74 -7.97 -13.85
N ASN A 250 2.94 -8.03 -12.78
CA ASN A 250 1.96 -9.10 -12.59
C ASN A 250 0.87 -9.07 -13.68
N TYR A 251 0.41 -7.89 -14.12
CA TYR A 251 -0.57 -7.81 -15.21
C TYR A 251 -0.02 -8.41 -16.50
N VAL A 252 1.19 -8.00 -16.93
CA VAL A 252 1.79 -8.50 -18.17
C VAL A 252 2.11 -10.00 -18.07
N ARG A 253 2.64 -10.45 -16.93
CA ARG A 253 2.93 -11.87 -16.69
C ARG A 253 1.67 -12.73 -16.79
N LEU A 254 0.65 -12.40 -16.01
CA LEU A 254 -0.58 -13.19 -15.93
C LEU A 254 -1.35 -13.15 -17.26
N SER A 255 -1.36 -12.01 -17.94
CA SER A 255 -1.94 -11.90 -19.29
C SER A 255 -1.23 -12.83 -20.28
N SER A 256 0.10 -12.85 -20.25
CA SER A 256 0.91 -13.74 -21.10
C SER A 256 0.64 -15.22 -20.82
N LEU A 257 0.57 -15.61 -19.54
CA LEU A 257 0.26 -16.98 -19.14
C LEU A 257 -1.15 -17.38 -19.56
N MET A 258 -2.15 -16.53 -19.37
CA MET A 258 -3.53 -16.79 -19.82
C MET A 258 -3.60 -16.95 -21.35
N GLY A 259 -2.86 -16.13 -22.10
CA GLY A 259 -2.78 -16.22 -23.56
C GLY A 259 -2.13 -17.50 -24.09
N LEU A 260 -1.31 -18.18 -23.28
CA LEU A 260 -0.58 -19.42 -23.61
C LEU A 260 -1.27 -20.69 -23.10
N ALA A 261 -1.66 -20.72 -21.82
CA ALA A 261 -2.05 -21.94 -21.10
C ALA A 261 -3.57 -22.08 -20.87
N GLY A 262 -4.36 -21.02 -21.06
CA GLY A 262 -5.83 -21.03 -20.87
C GLY A 262 -6.30 -21.06 -19.40
N GLU A 263 -5.52 -21.62 -18.48
CA GLU A 263 -5.75 -21.55 -17.02
C GLU A 263 -4.50 -21.08 -16.28
N VAL A 264 -4.69 -20.25 -15.26
CA VAL A 264 -3.62 -19.69 -14.40
C VAL A 264 -4.02 -19.92 -12.94
N ASP A 265 -3.12 -20.53 -12.16
CA ASP A 265 -3.34 -20.76 -10.74
C ASP A 265 -2.73 -19.60 -9.94
N ILE A 266 -3.61 -18.80 -9.33
CA ILE A 266 -3.29 -17.65 -8.49
C ILE A 266 -2.21 -17.97 -7.45
N ARG A 267 -2.25 -19.18 -6.87
CA ARG A 267 -1.38 -19.56 -5.73
C ARG A 267 0.05 -19.83 -6.17
N SER A 268 0.26 -20.36 -7.37
CA SER A 268 1.60 -20.60 -7.93
C SER A 268 2.10 -19.43 -8.78
N ASP A 269 1.20 -18.63 -9.36
CA ASP A 269 1.56 -17.63 -10.36
C ASP A 269 1.68 -16.20 -9.86
N LEU A 270 1.21 -15.87 -8.65
CA LEU A 270 1.48 -14.54 -8.08
C LEU A 270 2.87 -14.49 -7.44
N ARG A 271 3.81 -13.81 -8.12
CA ARG A 271 5.19 -13.65 -7.63
C ARG A 271 5.37 -12.51 -6.61
N VAL A 272 4.38 -11.62 -6.49
CA VAL A 272 4.38 -10.54 -5.49
C VAL A 272 2.98 -10.42 -4.88
N SER A 273 2.83 -10.76 -3.59
CA SER A 273 1.57 -10.65 -2.87
C SER A 273 1.37 -9.23 -2.36
N PHE A 274 0.95 -8.33 -3.24
CA PHE A 274 0.44 -7.02 -2.82
C PHE A 274 -1.08 -7.11 -2.55
N PRO A 275 -1.69 -6.32 -1.65
CA PRO A 275 -3.16 -6.30 -1.49
C PRO A 275 -3.94 -6.10 -2.81
N ASN A 276 -3.33 -5.49 -3.84
CA ASN A 276 -3.91 -5.34 -5.17
C ASN A 276 -3.57 -6.46 -6.18
N SER A 277 -2.72 -7.43 -5.83
CA SER A 277 -2.37 -8.56 -6.71
C SER A 277 -3.57 -9.45 -7.04
N LEU A 278 -4.47 -9.67 -6.08
CA LEU A 278 -5.74 -10.36 -6.29
C LEU A 278 -6.66 -9.59 -7.24
N ASN A 279 -6.64 -8.26 -7.17
CA ASN A 279 -7.39 -7.40 -8.09
C ASN A 279 -6.84 -7.53 -9.53
N ILE A 280 -5.51 -7.62 -9.69
CA ILE A 280 -4.89 -7.87 -11.01
C ILE A 280 -5.37 -9.20 -11.59
N TYR A 281 -5.37 -10.29 -10.80
CA TYR A 281 -5.89 -11.57 -11.29
C TYR A 281 -7.36 -11.45 -11.73
N GLY A 282 -8.21 -10.81 -10.92
CA GLY A 282 -9.61 -10.57 -11.28
C GLY A 282 -9.77 -9.79 -12.58
N ILE A 283 -8.93 -8.78 -12.81
CA ILE A 283 -8.88 -7.96 -14.03
C ILE A 283 -8.48 -8.79 -15.25
N VAL A 284 -7.38 -9.55 -15.15
CA VAL A 284 -6.88 -10.38 -16.24
C VAL A 284 -7.92 -11.47 -16.58
N LYS A 285 -8.50 -12.12 -15.56
CA LYS A 285 -9.58 -13.11 -15.73
C LYS A 285 -10.84 -12.54 -16.36
N SER A 286 -11.19 -11.30 -16.01
CA SER A 286 -12.35 -10.58 -16.58
C SER A 286 -12.05 -9.96 -17.94
N ASN A 287 -10.84 -10.18 -18.47
CA ASN A 287 -10.39 -9.68 -19.76
C ASN A 287 -10.41 -8.14 -19.88
N ILE A 288 -10.16 -7.44 -18.77
CA ILE A 288 -10.15 -5.98 -18.71
C ILE A 288 -8.75 -5.47 -19.09
N ARG A 289 -8.68 -4.51 -20.02
CA ARG A 289 -7.39 -3.88 -20.40
C ARG A 289 -6.83 -3.08 -19.23
N TYR A 290 -5.52 -3.11 -19.02
CA TYR A 290 -4.86 -2.32 -17.97
C TYR A 290 -5.23 -0.83 -18.04
N ILE A 291 -5.34 -0.27 -19.25
CA ILE A 291 -5.74 1.14 -19.50
C ILE A 291 -7.14 1.50 -19.04
N ASP A 292 -8.02 0.52 -18.92
CA ASP A 292 -9.38 0.70 -18.43
C ASP A 292 -9.48 0.45 -16.92
N THR A 293 -8.37 0.06 -16.27
CA THR A 293 -8.34 -0.19 -14.83
C THR A 293 -8.09 1.09 -14.05
N SER A 294 -8.55 1.10 -12.79
CA SER A 294 -8.22 2.17 -11.86
C SER A 294 -6.71 2.32 -11.62
N PHE A 295 -5.91 1.26 -11.85
CA PHE A 295 -4.45 1.30 -11.73
C PHE A 295 -3.79 2.29 -12.69
N MET A 296 -4.35 2.47 -13.87
CA MET A 296 -3.79 3.42 -14.84
C MET A 296 -3.99 4.88 -14.43
N THR A 297 -5.07 5.18 -13.72
CA THR A 297 -5.21 6.45 -13.03
C THR A 297 -4.13 6.60 -11.94
N TYR A 298 -3.74 5.52 -11.26
CA TYR A 298 -2.68 5.55 -10.23
C TYR A 298 -1.27 5.74 -10.79
N ASN A 299 -0.97 5.14 -11.95
CA ASN A 299 0.28 5.39 -12.67
C ASN A 299 0.45 6.87 -13.03
N LYS A 300 -0.63 7.52 -13.49
CA LYS A 300 -0.63 8.96 -13.77
C LYS A 300 -0.50 9.82 -12.51
N LYS A 301 -0.76 9.25 -11.34
CA LYS A 301 -0.69 9.90 -10.02
C LYS A 301 0.55 9.48 -9.22
N ILE A 302 1.54 8.84 -9.86
CA ILE A 302 2.87 8.69 -9.25
C ILE A 302 3.33 10.06 -8.79
N TRP A 303 3.69 10.12 -7.52
CA TRP A 303 4.12 11.35 -6.88
C TRP A 303 5.53 11.17 -6.35
N HIS A 304 6.24 12.28 -6.30
CA HIS A 304 7.61 12.35 -5.85
C HIS A 304 7.78 13.58 -4.97
N THR A 305 8.77 13.49 -4.10
CA THR A 305 9.35 14.62 -3.38
C THR A 305 10.45 15.25 -4.22
N GLU A 306 11.09 16.31 -3.71
CA GLU A 306 12.31 16.84 -4.32
C GLU A 306 13.43 15.79 -4.36
N ARG A 307 13.62 15.04 -3.27
CA ARG A 307 14.69 14.03 -3.14
C ARG A 307 14.47 12.80 -4.02
N THR A 308 13.22 12.38 -4.19
CA THR A 308 12.90 11.13 -4.92
C THR A 308 12.63 11.36 -6.41
N ARG A 309 12.45 12.61 -6.85
CA ARG A 309 12.14 12.96 -8.26
C ARG A 309 13.02 12.25 -9.27
N GLY A 310 14.34 12.32 -9.11
CA GLY A 310 15.26 11.76 -10.11
C GLY A 310 15.05 10.27 -10.35
N VAL A 311 14.84 9.50 -9.27
CA VAL A 311 14.53 8.07 -9.34
C VAL A 311 13.17 7.85 -10.00
N ILE A 312 12.16 8.60 -9.58
CA ILE A 312 10.78 8.45 -10.05
C ILE A 312 10.63 8.82 -11.53
N ASP A 313 11.31 9.86 -12.00
CA ASP A 313 11.29 10.28 -13.41
C ASP A 313 11.89 9.20 -14.32
N GLU A 314 12.99 8.56 -13.91
CA GLU A 314 13.58 7.45 -14.65
C GLU A 314 12.69 6.20 -14.62
N VAL A 315 12.07 5.88 -13.48
CA VAL A 315 11.06 4.81 -13.40
C VAL A 315 9.89 5.09 -14.34
N ASN A 316 9.39 6.33 -14.41
CA ASN A 316 8.32 6.71 -15.31
C ASN A 316 8.70 6.58 -16.79
N LYS A 317 9.95 6.89 -17.15
CA LYS A 317 10.45 6.66 -18.53
C LYS A 317 10.44 5.17 -18.88
N ILE A 318 10.88 4.31 -17.95
CA ILE A 318 10.84 2.84 -18.12
C ILE A 318 9.40 2.37 -18.27
N VAL A 319 8.51 2.76 -17.36
CA VAL A 319 7.09 2.37 -17.42
C VAL A 319 6.47 2.83 -18.74
N GLY A 320 6.79 4.06 -19.17
CA GLY A 320 6.36 4.61 -20.45
C GLY A 320 6.80 3.77 -21.66
N SER A 321 8.03 3.24 -21.68
CA SER A 321 8.49 2.37 -22.78
C SER A 321 7.78 1.00 -22.78
N THR A 322 7.34 0.51 -21.62
CA THR A 322 6.54 -0.73 -21.49
C THR A 322 5.04 -0.55 -21.81
N TYR A 323 4.57 0.68 -21.99
CA TYR A 323 3.16 1.01 -22.23
C TYR A 323 2.47 0.23 -23.38
N PRO A 324 3.13 -0.02 -24.53
CA PRO A 324 2.54 -0.79 -25.61
C PRO A 324 2.17 -2.24 -25.23
N LEU A 325 2.82 -2.82 -24.22
CA LEU A 325 2.51 -4.17 -23.73
C LEU A 325 1.33 -4.17 -22.77
N VAL A 326 1.31 -3.23 -21.82
CA VAL A 326 0.24 -3.16 -20.81
C VAL A 326 -1.10 -2.68 -21.38
N SER A 327 -1.11 -1.90 -22.45
CA SER A 327 -2.34 -1.35 -23.03
C SER A 327 -3.20 -2.35 -23.79
N LYS A 328 -2.67 -3.55 -24.08
CA LYS A 328 -3.37 -4.61 -24.80
C LYS A 328 -4.33 -5.39 -23.90
N ASN A 329 -5.33 -6.00 -24.52
CA ASN A 329 -6.24 -6.91 -23.85
C ASN A 329 -5.49 -8.18 -23.41
N PRO A 330 -5.75 -8.74 -22.21
CA PRO A 330 -5.03 -9.91 -21.70
C PRO A 330 -4.92 -11.07 -22.69
N VAL A 331 -6.01 -11.39 -23.41
CA VAL A 331 -6.06 -12.48 -24.40
C VAL A 331 -5.18 -12.20 -25.63
N GLU A 332 -4.92 -10.92 -25.93
CA GLU A 332 -4.05 -10.49 -27.03
C GLU A 332 -2.57 -10.43 -26.65
N VAL A 333 -2.25 -10.45 -25.35
CA VAL A 333 -0.86 -10.41 -24.87
C VAL A 333 -0.25 -11.79 -25.05
N ARG A 334 0.34 -12.03 -26.21
CA ARG A 334 1.25 -13.16 -26.46
C ARG A 334 2.64 -12.63 -26.64
N ILE A 335 3.52 -12.99 -25.70
CA ILE A 335 4.88 -12.48 -25.66
C ILE A 335 5.82 -13.61 -26.05
N ASN A 336 6.62 -13.38 -27.10
CA ASN A 336 7.71 -14.29 -27.41
C ASN A 336 8.85 -14.10 -26.39
N TYR A 337 9.74 -15.08 -26.27
CA TYR A 337 10.81 -15.06 -25.28
C TYR A 337 11.65 -13.77 -25.30
N ALA A 338 11.99 -13.25 -26.48
CA ALA A 338 12.80 -12.04 -26.60
C ALA A 338 12.08 -10.81 -26.03
N VAL A 339 10.81 -10.60 -26.39
CA VAL A 339 10.00 -9.48 -25.87
C VAL A 339 9.79 -9.61 -24.36
N TRP A 340 9.58 -10.83 -23.85
CA TRP A 340 9.42 -11.07 -22.42
C TRP A 340 10.71 -10.76 -21.65
N ARG A 341 11.85 -11.23 -22.16
CA ARG A 341 13.17 -10.95 -21.59
C ARG A 341 13.44 -9.45 -21.54
N ASP A 342 13.17 -8.73 -22.62
CA ASP A 342 13.42 -7.28 -22.70
C ASP A 342 12.48 -6.53 -21.73
N PHE A 343 11.22 -6.93 -21.62
CA PHE A 343 10.29 -6.40 -20.61
C PHE A 343 10.77 -6.66 -19.17
N ALA A 344 11.14 -7.90 -18.86
CA ALA A 344 11.64 -8.27 -17.54
C ALA A 344 12.94 -7.52 -17.18
N GLU A 345 13.81 -7.26 -18.16
CA GLU A 345 15.03 -6.48 -17.99
C GLU A 345 14.73 -5.01 -17.65
N GLU A 346 13.80 -4.37 -18.37
CA GLU A 346 13.37 -3.00 -18.06
C GLU A 346 12.70 -2.89 -16.68
N ILE A 347 11.79 -3.82 -16.34
CA ILE A 347 11.18 -3.87 -15.01
C ILE A 347 12.24 -4.07 -13.92
N SER A 348 13.19 -4.99 -14.13
CA SER A 348 14.29 -5.22 -13.19
C SER A 348 15.16 -3.97 -13.01
N ARG A 349 15.44 -3.22 -14.09
CA ARG A 349 16.14 -1.95 -14.02
C ARG A 349 15.37 -0.92 -13.19
N ALA A 350 14.06 -0.81 -13.37
CA ALA A 350 13.21 0.09 -12.58
C ALA A 350 13.22 -0.29 -11.09
N PHE A 351 13.09 -1.58 -10.76
CA PHE A 351 13.21 -2.07 -9.39
C PHE A 351 14.59 -1.79 -8.78
N GLY A 352 15.67 -1.91 -9.56
CA GLY A 352 17.02 -1.56 -9.11
C GLY A 352 17.18 -0.07 -8.78
N LEU A 353 16.57 0.82 -9.56
CA LEU A 353 16.54 2.27 -9.26
C LEU A 353 15.80 2.55 -7.95
N VAL A 354 14.60 1.98 -7.77
CA VAL A 354 13.82 2.14 -6.54
C VAL A 354 14.56 1.55 -5.33
N ASN A 355 15.19 0.38 -5.49
CA ASN A 355 16.00 -0.24 -4.45
C ASN A 355 17.12 0.68 -3.98
N SER A 356 17.84 1.28 -4.93
CA SER A 356 18.95 2.19 -4.64
C SER A 356 18.46 3.44 -3.94
N GLY A 357 17.35 4.04 -4.42
CA GLY A 357 16.71 5.18 -3.78
C GLY A 357 16.29 4.89 -2.33
N ILE A 358 15.68 3.73 -2.07
CA ILE A 358 15.27 3.32 -0.72
C ILE A 358 16.48 3.14 0.20
N ASN A 359 17.57 2.57 -0.32
CA ASN A 359 18.79 2.29 0.43
C ASN A 359 19.57 3.57 0.82
N GLU A 360 19.36 4.66 0.10
CA GLU A 360 19.91 5.98 0.41
C GLU A 360 19.14 6.74 1.51
N LEU A 361 17.92 6.28 1.86
CA LEU A 361 17.12 6.90 2.91
C LEU A 361 17.60 6.49 4.30
N ASP A 362 17.67 7.48 5.20
CA ASP A 362 18.12 7.29 6.58
C ASP A 362 16.99 6.88 7.54
N ILE A 363 15.98 6.17 7.02
CA ILE A 363 14.82 5.69 7.80
C ILE A 363 14.91 4.19 8.12
N LEU A 364 15.85 3.48 7.49
CA LEU A 364 15.97 2.04 7.62
C LEU A 364 17.11 1.69 8.59
N PRO A 365 16.93 0.67 9.45
CA PRO A 365 17.88 0.34 10.52
C PRO A 365 19.25 -0.13 10.00
N VAL A 366 19.30 -0.65 8.77
CA VAL A 366 20.52 -1.18 8.15
C VAL A 366 20.53 -0.82 6.67
N ARG A 367 21.66 -0.31 6.18
CA ARG A 367 21.96 -0.17 4.74
C ARG A 367 22.47 -1.49 4.19
N HIS A 368 21.97 -1.89 3.03
CA HIS A 368 22.35 -3.15 2.38
C HIS A 368 23.07 -2.90 1.06
N ASN A 369 23.65 -3.95 0.49
CA ASN A 369 24.16 -3.87 -0.87
C ASN A 369 23.00 -3.57 -1.83
N ASN A 370 23.26 -2.74 -2.84
CA ASN A 370 22.30 -2.58 -3.93
C ASN A 370 22.11 -3.93 -4.62
N ILE A 371 20.86 -4.25 -4.96
CA ILE A 371 20.57 -5.44 -5.77
C ILE A 371 21.03 -5.16 -7.20
N ASP A 372 21.80 -6.09 -7.78
CA ASP A 372 22.10 -6.00 -9.21
C ASP A 372 20.86 -6.40 -10.05
N VAL A 373 20.84 -5.92 -11.29
CA VAL A 373 19.73 -6.18 -12.21
C VAL A 373 19.60 -7.69 -12.49
N ASP A 374 20.70 -8.44 -12.50
CA ASP A 374 20.69 -9.87 -12.80
C ASP A 374 20.00 -10.70 -11.71
N THR A 375 20.17 -10.32 -10.44
CA THR A 375 19.45 -10.91 -9.30
C THR A 375 17.95 -10.65 -9.44
N LEU A 376 17.54 -9.43 -9.80
CA LEU A 376 16.14 -9.11 -10.04
C LEU A 376 15.56 -9.84 -11.25
N ARG A 377 16.37 -10.07 -12.30
CA ARG A 377 15.96 -10.89 -13.45
C ARG A 377 15.66 -12.33 -13.08
N ILE A 378 16.23 -12.88 -12.01
CA ILE A 378 15.83 -14.21 -11.54
C ILE A 378 14.40 -14.18 -10.95
N PHE A 379 14.01 -13.07 -10.33
CA PHE A 379 12.66 -12.90 -9.76
C PHE A 379 11.61 -12.56 -10.81
N PHE A 380 11.97 -11.73 -11.79
CA PHE A 380 11.08 -11.22 -12.82
C PHE A 380 11.22 -11.90 -14.18
N GLY A 381 12.23 -12.73 -14.35
CA GLY A 381 12.52 -13.44 -15.57
C GLY A 381 11.53 -14.57 -15.83
N PRO A 382 11.50 -15.09 -17.07
CA PRO A 382 10.74 -16.28 -17.37
C PRO A 382 11.30 -17.41 -16.51
N ASP A 383 10.43 -18.14 -15.80
CA ASP A 383 10.81 -19.49 -15.43
C ASP A 383 10.99 -20.23 -16.75
N ILE A 384 12.22 -20.66 -17.04
CA ILE A 384 12.55 -21.30 -18.32
C ILE A 384 11.67 -22.56 -18.50
N SER A 385 11.18 -23.14 -17.40
CA SER A 385 10.20 -24.23 -17.39
C SER A 385 8.80 -23.84 -17.89
N ASP A 386 8.36 -22.59 -17.73
CA ASP A 386 6.98 -22.16 -17.98
C ASP A 386 6.76 -21.71 -19.44
N VAL A 387 7.81 -21.26 -20.12
CA VAL A 387 7.75 -20.76 -21.51
C VAL A 387 8.03 -21.86 -22.54
N LEU A 388 8.61 -22.98 -22.11
CA LEU A 388 8.92 -24.14 -22.94
C LEU A 388 8.18 -25.38 -22.42
N PRO A 389 6.87 -25.54 -22.66
CA PRO A 389 6.28 -26.86 -22.62
C PRO A 389 6.89 -27.62 -23.81
N SER A 390 7.84 -28.50 -23.53
CA SER A 390 8.58 -29.39 -24.46
C SER A 390 9.64 -28.74 -25.39
N ILE A 391 10.90 -28.80 -24.93
CA ILE A 391 11.97 -29.41 -25.74
C ILE A 391 12.13 -30.85 -25.26
#